data_AF-A0A5C8M227-F1
#
_entry.id   AF-A0A5C8M227-F1
#
_cell.length_a   1.000
_cell.length_b   1.000
_cell.length_c   1.000
_cell.angle_alpha   90.00
_cell.angle_beta   90.00
_cell.angle_gamma   90.00
#
_symmetry.space_group_name_H-M   'P 1'
#
loop_
_entity.id
_entity.type
_entity.pdbx_description
1 polymer ?
#
loop_
_entity_poly.entity_id
_entity_poly.type
_entity_poly.pdbx_seq_one_letter_code
_entity_poly.pdbx_strand_id
1 'polypeptide(L)' 'TLIELQRKIDGYIRYYNNNRYQWGLKKMTPVQYRNHLLLAA' A
#
# COMPACT_ATOMS: atom_id res chain seq x y z
N THR A 1 -13.98 18.60 8.91
CA THR A 1 -15.30 17.98 8.63
C THR A 1 -15.15 16.48 8.46
N LEU A 2 -16.24 15.70 8.48
CA LEU A 2 -16.18 14.26 8.20
C LEU A 2 -15.56 13.95 6.82
N ILE A 3 -15.84 14.81 5.84
CA ILE A 3 -15.29 14.71 4.47
C ILE A 3 -13.76 14.81 4.46
N GLU A 4 -13.20 15.75 5.21
CA GLU A 4 -11.74 15.92 5.29
C GLU A 4 -11.06 14.73 5.96
N LEU A 5 -11.69 14.18 7.00
CA LEU A 5 -11.19 12.98 7.68
C LEU A 5 -11.16 11.79 6.71
N GLN A 6 -12.26 11.55 5.98
CA GLN A 6 -12.33 10.50 4.97
C GLN A 6 -11.22 10.64 3.94
N ARG A 7 -11.03 11.85 3.39
CA ARG A 7 -9.97 12.12 2.40
C ARG A 7 -8.57 11.81 2.91
N LYS A 8 -8.29 12.13 4.18
CA LYS A 8 -6.98 11.81 4.79
C LYS A 8 -6.78 10.30 4.93
N ILE A 9 -7.82 9.58 5.34
CA ILE A 9 -7.80 8.12 5.46
C ILE A 9 -7.56 7.48 4.08
N ASP A 10 -8.33 7.89 3.06
CA ASP A 10 -8.18 7.37 1.70
C ASP A 10 -6.79 7.65 1.12
N GLY A 11 -6.26 8.85 1.38
CA GLY A 11 -4.91 9.23 1.00
C GLY A 11 -3.85 8.35 1.67
N TYR A 12 -3.99 8.10 2.97
CA TYR A 12 -3.07 7.23 3.71
C TYR A 12 -3.11 5.78 3.21
N ILE A 13 -4.30 5.22 2.96
CA ILE A 13 -4.46 3.86 2.43
C ILE A 13 -3.77 3.74 1.06
N ARG A 14 -3.97 4.73 0.17
CA ARG A 14 -3.33 4.74 -1.14
C ARG A 14 -1.81 4.77 -1.02
N TYR A 15 -1.28 5.67 -0.19
CA TYR A 15 0.15 5.80 0.07
C TYR A 15 0.74 4.50 0.64
N TYR A 16 0.10 3.93 1.66
CA TYR A 16 0.56 2.69 2.29
C TYR A 16 0.66 1.55 1.27
N ASN A 17 -0.38 1.36 0.47
CA ASN A 17 -0.46 0.24 -0.47
C ASN A 17 0.48 0.37 -1.67
N ASN A 18 0.76 1.60 -2.12
CA ASN A 18 1.45 1.84 -3.39
C ASN A 18 2.84 2.48 -3.26
N ASN A 19 3.15 3.13 -2.15
CA ASN A 19 4.35 3.96 -2.04
C ASN A 19 5.21 3.64 -0.81
N ARG A 20 4.63 3.03 0.24
CA ARG A 20 5.35 2.70 1.47
C ARG A 20 6.01 1.32 1.38
N TYR A 21 7.28 1.29 0.98
CA TYR A 21 8.10 0.08 0.97
C TYR A 21 8.25 -0.54 2.35
N GLN A 22 8.06 -1.87 2.44
CA GLN A 22 8.12 -2.61 3.70
C GLN A 22 9.39 -3.46 3.76
N TRP A 23 10.20 -3.27 4.81
CA TRP A 23 11.44 -4.04 5.02
C TRP A 23 11.20 -5.55 5.05
N GLY A 24 10.11 -5.99 5.70
CA GLY A 24 9.72 -7.40 5.77
C GLY A 24 9.18 -7.99 4.47
N LEU A 25 8.83 -7.16 3.47
CA LEU A 25 8.31 -7.61 2.17
C LEU A 25 9.37 -7.49 1.08
N LYS A 26 10.62 -7.89 1.38
CA LYS A 26 11.76 -7.75 0.46
C LYS A 26 11.94 -6.31 -0.06
N LYS A 27 11.60 -5.31 0.76
CA LYS A 27 11.57 -3.89 0.36
C LYS A 27 10.64 -3.62 -0.84
N MET A 28 9.47 -4.25 -0.89
CA MET A 28 8.40 -3.98 -1.85
C MET A 28 7.22 -3.26 -1.17
N THR A 29 6.40 -2.57 -1.97
CA THR A 29 5.09 -2.08 -1.52
C THR A 29 4.10 -3.24 -1.43
N PRO A 30 3.02 -3.12 -0.63
CA PRO A 30 2.01 -4.18 -0.53
C PRO A 30 1.47 -4.67 -1.89
N VAL A 31 1.19 -3.74 -2.83
CA VAL A 31 0.73 -4.09 -4.17
C VAL A 31 1.81 -4.83 -4.97
N GLN A 32 3.05 -4.34 -4.95
CA GLN A 32 4.16 -5.00 -5.64
C GLN A 32 4.40 -6.41 -5.09
N TYR A 33 4.35 -6.58 -3.76
CA TYR A 33 4.54 -7.88 -3.14
C TYR A 33 3.43 -8.87 -3.51
N ARG A 34 2.17 -8.43 -3.54
CA ARG A 34 1.04 -9.23 -4.03
C ARG A 34 1.30 -9.72 -5.46
N ASN A 35 1.71 -8.83 -6.36
CA ASN A 35 1.98 -9.19 -7.75
C ASN A 35 3.18 -10.15 -7.87
N HIS A 36 4.23 -9.94 -7.06
CA HIS A 36 5.37 -10.84 -6.99
C HIS A 36 4.96 -12.26 -6.59
N LEU A 37 4.08 -12.41 -5.59
CA LEU A 37 3.55 -13.71 -5.18
C LEU A 37 2.70 -14.36 -6.27
N LEU A 38 1.87 -13.59 -6.97
CA LEU A 38 1.03 -14.11 -8.07
C LEU A 38 1.85 -14.61 -9.26
N LEU A 39 3.00 -14.00 -9.53
CA LEU A 39 3.91 -14.42 -10.60
C LEU A 39 4.82 -15.59 -10.20
N ALA A 40 4.99 -15.80 -8.90
CA ALA A 40 5.80 -16.91 -8.37
C ALA A 40 4.98 -18.20 -8.15
N ALA A 41 3.64 -18.09 -8.18
CA ALA A 41 2.69 -19.20 -8.13
C ALA A 41 2.49 -19.80 -9.53
#